data_AF-A0A2Z5E760-F1
#
_entry.id   AF-A0A2Z5E760-F1
#
_cell.length_a   1.000
_cell.length_b   1.000
_cell.length_c   1.000
_cell.angle_alpha   90.00
_cell.angle_beta   90.00
_cell.angle_gamma   90.00
#
_symmetry.space_group_name_H-M   'P 1'
#
loop_
_entity.id
_entity.type
_entity.pdbx_description
1 polymer ?
#
loop_
_entity_poly.entity_id
_entity_poly.type
_entity_poly.pdbx_seq_one_letter_code
_entity_poly.pdbx_strand_id
1 'polypeptide(L)'
;MSRQPSRRALLRAERRGLRRMTPFQREVFLALRVETVTYADLARHHGVGLAEIEAAFTQALLILMRCVRECEPWWRRLWPW
;
A
#
# COMPACT_ATOMS: atom_id res chain seq x y z
N MET A 1 14.82 -21.58 0.70
CA MET A 1 13.59 -21.51 1.53
C MET A 1 13.19 -20.07 1.71
N SER A 2 12.19 -19.59 0.96
CA SER A 2 11.57 -18.27 1.22
C SER A 2 10.85 -18.34 2.57
N ARG A 3 11.45 -17.78 3.62
CA ARG A 3 10.76 -17.61 4.91
C ARG A 3 9.53 -16.74 4.66
N GLN A 4 8.33 -17.30 4.82
CA GLN A 4 7.12 -16.49 4.81
C GLN A 4 7.24 -15.42 5.91
N PRO A 5 6.99 -14.14 5.59
CA PRO A 5 7.08 -13.08 6.58
C PRO A 5 6.01 -13.30 7.65
N SER A 6 6.40 -13.17 8.92
CA SER A 6 5.44 -13.23 10.03
C SER A 6 4.34 -12.18 9.88
N ARG A 7 3.14 -12.43 10.43
CA ARG A 7 2.03 -11.46 10.43
C ARG A 7 2.44 -10.08 10.96
N ARG A 8 3.26 -10.04 12.01
CA ARG A 8 3.81 -8.78 12.56
C ARG A 8 4.71 -8.05 11.56
N ALA A 9 5.55 -8.77 10.82
CA ALA A 9 6.41 -8.20 9.79
C ALA A 9 5.59 -7.63 8.62
N LEU A 10 4.53 -8.35 8.19
CA LEU A 10 3.59 -7.87 7.18
C LEU A 10 2.89 -6.58 7.62
N LEU A 11 2.36 -6.53 8.85
CA LEU A 11 1.70 -5.32 9.37
C LEU A 11 2.65 -4.11 9.43
N ARG A 12 3.93 -4.31 9.80
CA ARG A 12 4.92 -3.22 9.76
C ARG A 12 5.23 -2.78 8.33
N ALA A 13 5.38 -3.73 7.40
CA ALA A 13 5.59 -3.43 5.99
C ALA A 13 4.42 -2.65 5.38
N GLU A 14 3.19 -3.02 5.71
CA GLU A 14 1.98 -2.29 5.33
C GLU A 14 1.98 -0.86 5.88
N ARG A 15 2.22 -0.69 7.18
CA ARG A 15 2.32 0.65 7.79
C ARG A 15 3.37 1.53 7.11
N ARG A 16 4.55 0.99 6.80
CA ARG A 16 5.59 1.71 6.06
C ARG A 16 5.17 2.04 4.63
N GLY A 17 4.53 1.09 3.95
CA GLY A 17 4.00 1.27 2.59
C GLY A 17 3.01 2.42 2.54
N LEU A 18 2.01 2.43 3.45
CA LEU A 18 1.03 3.50 3.54
C LEU A 18 1.67 4.86 3.80
N ARG A 19 2.70 4.94 4.66
CA ARG A 19 3.45 6.20 4.92
C ARG A 19 4.23 6.69 3.69
N ARG A 20 4.65 5.81 2.78
CA ARG A 20 5.40 6.15 1.56
C ARG A 20 4.50 6.54 0.37
N MET A 21 3.21 6.20 0.42
CA MET A 21 2.24 6.58 -0.61
C MET A 21 1.90 8.07 -0.53
N THR A 22 1.63 8.69 -1.68
CA THR A 22 0.99 10.01 -1.72
C THR A 22 -0.42 9.93 -1.11
N PRO A 23 -1.03 11.06 -0.67
CA PRO A 23 -2.39 11.05 -0.15
C PRO A 23 -3.38 10.36 -1.11
N PHE A 24 -3.32 10.71 -2.40
CA PHE A 24 -4.18 10.13 -3.43
C PHE A 24 -3.96 8.63 -3.64
N GLN A 25 -2.71 8.17 -3.74
CA GLN A 25 -2.40 6.73 -3.85
C GLN A 25 -2.92 5.95 -2.64
N ARG A 26 -2.76 6.52 -1.44
CA ARG A 26 -3.20 5.90 -0.18
C ARG A 26 -4.71 5.77 -0.13
N GLU A 27 -5.43 6.82 -0.54
CA GLU A 27 -6.88 6.83 -0.59
C GLU A 27 -7.42 5.80 -1.57
N VAL A 28 -6.94 5.80 -2.82
CA VAL A 28 -7.30 4.81 -3.85
C VAL A 28 -7.01 3.38 -3.36
N PHE A 29 -5.85 3.15 -2.76
CA PHE A 29 -5.47 1.84 -2.24
C PHE A 29 -6.39 1.36 -1.10
N LEU A 30 -6.71 2.24 -0.15
CA LEU A 30 -7.58 1.89 0.97
C LEU A 30 -9.02 1.65 0.51
N ALA A 31 -9.54 2.49 -0.38
CA ALA A 31 -10.86 2.32 -0.97
C ALA A 31 -10.97 0.98 -1.70
N LEU A 32 -10.04 0.63 -2.59
CA LEU A 32 -10.09 -0.64 -3.33
C LEU A 32 -9.81 -1.88 -2.46
N ARG A 33 -9.04 -1.75 -1.38
CA ARG A 33 -8.63 -2.89 -0.55
C ARG A 33 -9.59 -3.19 0.59
N VAL A 34 -10.20 -2.15 1.17
CA VAL A 34 -11.03 -2.25 2.37
C VAL A 34 -12.51 -2.10 2.03
N GLU A 35 -12.82 -1.27 1.05
CA GLU A 35 -14.18 -1.01 0.61
C GLU A 35 -14.45 -1.78 -0.69
N THR A 36 -15.69 -2.21 -0.91
CA THR A 36 -16.07 -2.92 -2.14
C THR A 36 -16.42 -1.90 -3.24
N VAL A 37 -15.50 -0.97 -3.50
CA VAL A 37 -15.68 0.14 -4.46
C VAL A 37 -15.03 -0.23 -5.79
N THR A 38 -15.66 0.15 -6.91
CA THR A 38 -15.07 -0.09 -8.24
C THR A 38 -14.15 1.06 -8.66
N TYR A 39 -13.25 0.79 -9.60
CA TYR A 39 -12.38 1.83 -10.17
C TYR A 39 -13.17 2.96 -10.82
N ALA A 40 -14.32 2.65 -11.44
CA ALA A 40 -15.18 3.64 -12.08
C ALA A 40 -15.87 4.55 -11.04
N ASP A 41 -16.25 4.01 -9.88
CA ASP A 41 -16.82 4.81 -8.80
C ASP A 41 -15.79 5.79 -8.23
N LEU A 42 -14.55 5.34 -8.04
CA LEU A 42 -13.44 6.20 -7.61
C LEU A 42 -13.12 7.28 -8.64
N ALA A 43 -13.04 6.93 -9.92
CA ALA A 43 -12.78 7.89 -11.00
C ALA A 43 -13.84 9.01 -11.01
N ARG A 44 -15.13 8.63 -10.90
CA ARG A 44 -16.24 9.60 -10.79
C ARG A 44 -16.17 10.43 -9.51
N HIS A 45 -15.86 9.82 -8.37
CA HIS A 45 -15.79 10.51 -7.09
C HIS A 45 -14.68 11.58 -7.07
N HIS A 46 -13.53 11.25 -7.64
CA HIS A 46 -12.36 12.14 -7.68
C HIS A 46 -12.34 13.09 -8.89
N GLY A 47 -13.26 12.92 -9.86
CA GLY A 47 -13.28 13.73 -11.07
C GLY A 47 -12.08 13.50 -12.00
N VAL A 48 -11.50 12.30 -11.97
CA VAL A 48 -10.30 11.92 -12.73
C VAL A 48 -10.58 10.80 -13.72
N GLY A 49 -9.64 10.55 -14.65
CA GLY A 49 -9.74 9.42 -15.56
C GLY A 49 -9.54 8.06 -14.87
N LEU A 50 -10.09 6.99 -15.46
CA LEU A 50 -9.89 5.62 -14.99
C LEU A 50 -8.40 5.24 -14.96
N ALA A 51 -7.64 5.66 -15.97
CA ALA A 51 -6.20 5.42 -16.06
C ALA A 51 -5.41 6.06 -14.90
N GLU A 52 -5.88 7.18 -14.34
CA GLU A 52 -5.24 7.81 -13.19
C GLU A 52 -5.46 6.99 -11.91
N ILE A 53 -6.66 6.43 -11.72
CA ILE A 53 -6.96 5.50 -10.63
C ILE A 53 -6.10 4.24 -10.75
N GLU A 54 -6.04 3.64 -11.94
CA GLU A 54 -5.21 2.45 -12.20
C GLU A 54 -3.72 2.72 -11.95
N ALA A 55 -3.21 3.86 -12.41
CA ALA A 55 -1.84 4.27 -12.17
C ALA A 55 -1.58 4.47 -10.67
N ALA A 56 -2.45 5.18 -9.97
CA ALA A 56 -2.33 5.42 -8.53
C ALA A 56 -2.33 4.10 -7.74
N PHE A 57 -3.25 3.18 -8.07
CA PHE A 57 -3.34 1.88 -7.42
C PHE A 57 -2.11 1.00 -7.71
N THR A 58 -1.65 0.98 -8.96
CA THR A 58 -0.44 0.25 -9.38
C THR A 58 0.78 0.75 -8.61
N GLN A 59 0.96 2.07 -8.51
CA GLN A 59 2.06 2.65 -7.73
C GLN A 59 1.95 2.29 -6.24
N ALA A 60 0.75 2.32 -5.66
CA ALA A 60 0.54 1.90 -4.28
C ALA A 60 0.95 0.42 -4.05
N LEU A 61 0.56 -0.49 -4.94
CA LEU A 61 0.95 -1.89 -4.88
C LEU A 61 2.47 -2.08 -4.98
N LEU A 62 3.13 -1.36 -5.89
CA LEU A 62 4.59 -1.40 -6.05
C LEU A 62 5.31 -0.94 -4.77
N ILE A 63 4.84 0.15 -4.16
CA ILE A 63 5.36 0.64 -2.88
C ILE A 63 5.21 -0.43 -1.79
N LEU A 64 4.04 -1.07 -1.70
CA LEU A 64 3.77 -2.10 -0.71
C LEU A 64 4.67 -3.33 -0.92
N MET A 65 4.75 -3.84 -2.14
CA MET A 65 5.59 -5.00 -2.48
C MET A 65 7.06 -4.74 -2.15
N ARG A 66 7.55 -3.52 -2.43
CA ARG A 66 8.91 -3.12 -2.06
C ARG A 66 9.11 -3.15 -0.55
N CYS A 67 8.17 -2.62 0.24
CA CYS A 67 8.23 -2.64 1.70
C CYS A 67 8.18 -4.07 2.30
N VAL A 68 7.51 -5.00 1.63
CA VAL A 68 7.44 -6.42 2.04
C VAL A 68 8.74 -7.15 1.68
N ARG A 69 9.34 -6.86 0.52
CA ARG A 69 10.60 -7.47 0.07
C ARG A 69 11.82 -6.94 0.82
N GLU A 70 11.82 -5.66 1.18
CA GLU A 70 12.88 -5.06 1.99
C GLU A 70 12.84 -5.65 3.41
N CYS A 71 13.73 -6.60 3.68
CA CYS A 71 13.95 -7.12 5.04
C CYS A 71 14.29 -5.97 5.98
N GLU A 72 13.47 -5.77 7.01
CA GLU A 72 13.75 -4.74 8.02
C GLU A 72 15.11 -5.00 8.68
N PRO A 73 16.03 -4.02 8.64
CA PRO A 73 17.26 -4.10 9.41
C PRO A 73 16.93 -4.40 10.86
N TRP A 74 17.73 -5.27 11.48
CA TRP A 74 17.46 -5.79 12.83
C TRP A 74 17.26 -4.67 13.86
N TRP A 75 17.97 -3.54 13.71
CA TRP A 75 17.89 -2.38 14.59
C TRP A 75 16.52 -1.66 14.55
N ARG A 76 15.80 -1.68 13.42
CA ARG A 76 14.43 -1.12 13.36
C ARG A 76 13.40 -1.95 14.10
N ARG A 77 13.68 -3.24 14.35
CA ARG A 77 12.79 -4.11 15.13
C ARG A 77 12.82 -3.81 16.62
N LEU A 78 13.85 -3.11 17.09
CA LEU A 78 14.00 -2.68 18.47
C LEU A 78 13.30 -1.35 18.74
N TRP A 79 12.80 -0.67 17.71
CA TRP A 79 12.09 0.61 17.88
C TRP A 79 10.57 0.39 17.97
N PRO A 80 9.89 0.85 19.05
CA PRO A 80 8.47 0.58 19.25
C PRO A 80 7.48 1.44 18.42
N TRP A 81 7.96 2.26 17.47
CA TRP A 81 7.15 3.33 16.84
C TRP A 81 7.14 3.29 15.30
#